data_AF-A0A1H5VDV3-F1
#
_entry.id   AF-A0A1H5VDV3-F1
#
_cell.length_a   1.000
_cell.length_b   1.000
_cell.length_c   1.000
_cell.angle_alpha   90.00
_cell.angle_beta   90.00
_cell.angle_gamma   90.00
#
_symmetry.space_group_name_H-M   'P 1'
#
loop_
_entity.id
_entity.type
_entity.pdbx_description
1 polymer ?
#
loop_
_entity_poly.entity_id
_entity_poly.type
_entity_poly.pdbx_seq_one_letter_code
_entity_poly.pdbx_strand_id
1 'polypeptide(L)' 'MLGLMVNNPNVKPEELALIQAKTLVIAGTRDVIKEEHTRLIASRIPRSELAFIKGNHFIANKQPGRFNQAVLEFLKG' A
#
# COMPACT_ATOMS: atom_id res chain seq x y z
N MET A 1 14.31 6.55 16.94
CA MET A 1 13.84 5.82 15.74
C MET A 1 12.32 5.85 15.54
N LEU A 2 11.49 5.98 16.59
CA LEU A 2 10.01 6.01 16.45
C LEU A 2 9.42 7.34 15.94
N GLY A 3 10.17 8.45 16.03
CA GLY A 3 9.64 9.77 15.66
C GLY A 3 9.14 9.88 14.21
N LEU A 4 9.69 9.07 13.29
CA LEU A 4 9.19 8.98 11.91
C LEU A 4 7.82 8.29 11.82
N MET A 5 7.55 7.28 12.65
CA MET A 5 6.27 6.56 12.64
C MET A 5 5.16 7.34 13.36
N VAL A 6 5.53 8.25 14.27
CA VAL A 6 4.58 9.03 15.07
C VAL A 6 4.28 10.38 14.41
N ASN A 7 5.32 11.06 13.91
CA ASN A 7 5.20 12.44 13.44
C ASN A 7 5.19 12.58 11.92
N ASN A 8 5.28 11.46 11.19
CA ASN A 8 5.34 11.45 9.73
C ASN A 8 4.58 10.24 9.16
N PRO A 9 4.19 10.29 7.87
CA PRO A 9 4.23 11.48 7.01
C PRO A 9 3.16 12.51 7.42
N ASN A 10 3.52 13.79 7.46
CA ASN A 10 2.58 14.90 7.67
C ASN A 10 1.79 15.19 6.39
N VAL A 11 1.05 14.20 5.90
CA VAL A 11 0.29 14.26 4.66
C VAL A 11 -1.18 14.10 5.00
N LYS A 12 -2.01 15.07 4.63
CA LYS A 12 -3.45 14.95 4.80
C LYS A 12 -4.02 13.96 3.77
N PRO A 13 -5.04 13.15 4.10
CA PRO A 13 -5.62 12.19 3.17
C PRO A 13 -6.09 12.81 1.85
N GLU A 14 -6.50 14.08 1.86
CA GLU A 14 -6.95 14.82 0.67
C GLU A 14 -5.79 15.09 -0.31
N GLU A 15 -4.57 15.22 0.18
CA GLU A 15 -3.39 15.44 -0.65
C GLU A 15 -3.04 14.21 -1.51
N LEU A 16 -3.47 13.02 -1.10
CA LEU A 16 -3.31 11.79 -1.90
C LEU A 16 -4.08 11.85 -3.22
N ALA A 17 -5.14 12.67 -3.30
CA ALA A 17 -5.89 12.88 -4.55
C ALA A 17 -5.07 13.59 -5.63
N LEU A 18 -3.96 14.23 -5.27
CA LEU A 18 -3.05 14.87 -6.21
C LEU A 18 -2.22 13.84 -7.00
N ILE A 19 -2.14 12.59 -6.55
CA ILE A 19 -1.45 11.51 -7.26
C ILE A 19 -2.27 11.12 -8.50
N GLN A 20 -1.82 11.55 -9.68
CA GLN A 20 -2.49 11.27 -10.96
C GLN A 20 -2.00 9.97 -11.64
N ALA A 21 -0.85 9.44 -11.20
CA ALA A 21 -0.30 8.20 -11.73
C ALA A 21 -1.16 6.99 -11.31
N LYS A 22 -1.28 5.98 -12.18
CA LYS A 22 -1.77 4.66 -11.76
C LYS A 22 -0.94 4.20 -10.56
N THR A 23 -1.59 3.68 -9.53
CA THR A 23 -0.93 3.34 -8.26
C THR A 23 -1.40 1.99 -7.74
N LEU A 24 -0.47 1.10 -7.41
CA LEU A 24 -0.79 -0.12 -6.65
C LEU A 24 -0.50 0.12 -5.17
N VAL A 25 -1.52 -0.03 -4.34
CA VAL A 25 -1.39 -0.12 -2.88
C VAL A 25 -1.41 -1.60 -2.50
N ILE A 26 -0.29 -2.11 -1.98
CA ILE A 26 -0.13 -3.53 -1.67
C ILE A 26 0.36 -3.72 -0.24
N ALA A 27 -0.31 -4.58 0.54
CA ALA A 27 0.03 -4.82 1.94
C ALA A 27 -0.24 -6.27 2.40
N GLY A 28 0.35 -6.65 3.52
CA GLY A 28 0.07 -7.91 4.18
C GLY A 28 -1.25 -7.89 4.96
N THR A 29 -1.96 -9.02 5.04
CA THR A 29 -3.21 -9.10 5.84
C THR A 29 -3.01 -9.01 7.36
N ARG A 30 -1.78 -9.20 7.85
CA ARG A 30 -1.36 -9.12 9.27
C ARG A 30 -0.15 -8.20 9.40
N ASP A 31 -0.27 -7.02 8.80
CA ASP A 31 0.76 -5.99 8.80
C ASP A 31 0.81 -5.26 10.15
N VAL A 32 1.94 -4.61 10.43
CA VAL A 32 2.06 -3.67 11.55
C VAL A 32 1.29 -2.38 11.27
N ILE A 33 1.12 -2.03 9.98
CA ILE A 33 0.22 -0.97 9.55
C ILE A 33 -1.21 -1.51 9.53
N LYS A 34 -2.13 -0.80 10.17
CA LYS A 34 -3.53 -1.22 10.20
C LYS A 34 -4.15 -1.20 8.80
N GLU A 35 -4.98 -2.19 8.52
CA GLU A 35 -5.70 -2.33 7.26
C GLU A 35 -6.51 -1.07 6.89
N GLU A 36 -7.11 -0.42 7.89
CA GLU A 36 -7.87 0.82 7.71
C GLU A 36 -7.05 1.94 7.06
N HIS A 37 -5.77 2.07 7.41
CA HIS A 37 -4.88 3.06 6.82
C HIS A 37 -4.51 2.70 5.38
N THR A 38 -4.24 1.43 5.09
CA THR A 38 -3.96 0.97 3.72
C THR A 38 -5.17 1.21 2.81
N ARG A 39 -6.38 0.91 3.29
CA ARG A 39 -7.62 1.18 2.57
C ARG A 39 -7.86 2.68 2.38
N LEU A 40 -7.59 3.49 3.40
CA LEU A 40 -7.68 4.95 3.30
C LEU A 40 -6.78 5.47 2.17
N ILE A 41 -5.50 5.05 2.15
CA ILE A 41 -4.56 5.47 1.10
C ILE A 41 -5.08 5.11 -0.29
N ALA A 42 -5.49 3.85 -0.49
CA ALA A 42 -6.04 3.41 -1.77
C ALA A 42 -7.28 4.22 -2.15
N SER A 43 -8.24 4.39 -1.23
CA SER A 43 -9.49 5.09 -1.51
C SER A 43 -9.33 6.57 -1.89
N ARG A 44 -8.20 7.19 -1.52
CA ARG A 44 -7.93 8.61 -1.78
C ARG A 44 -7.13 8.86 -3.05
N ILE A 45 -6.48 7.84 -3.61
CA ILE A 45 -5.76 7.93 -4.88
C ILE A 45 -6.71 7.55 -6.03
N PRO A 46 -7.05 8.44 -6.98
CA PRO A 46 -8.13 8.23 -7.95
C PRO A 46 -7.97 7.01 -8.86
N ARG A 47 -6.73 6.62 -9.19
CA ARG A 47 -6.41 5.51 -10.09
C ARG A 47 -5.66 4.41 -9.36
N SER A 48 -6.09 4.13 -8.14
CA SER A 48 -5.47 3.11 -7.32
C SER A 48 -6.06 1.72 -7.55
N GLU A 49 -5.21 0.72 -7.38
CA GLU A 49 -5.59 -0.66 -7.16
C GLU A 49 -5.14 -1.07 -5.77
N LEU A 50 -5.92 -1.91 -5.09
CA LEU A 50 -5.63 -2.37 -3.74
C LEU A 50 -5.50 -3.89 -3.72
N ALA A 51 -4.35 -4.38 -3.27
CA ALA A 51 -4.06 -5.80 -3.13
C ALA A 51 -3.65 -6.15 -1.70
N PHE A 52 -4.28 -7.18 -1.13
CA PHE A 52 -3.84 -7.78 0.13
C PHE A 52 -3.28 -9.17 -0.12
N ILE A 53 -2.06 -9.40 0.38
CA ILE A 53 -1.42 -10.72 0.34
C ILE A 53 -1.45 -11.32 1.75
N LYS A 54 -1.91 -12.57 1.87
CA LYS A 54 -1.94 -13.28 3.15
C LYS A 54 -0.55 -13.33 3.75
N GLY A 55 -0.25 -12.55 4.78
CA GLY A 55 1.12 -12.41 5.28
C GLY A 55 1.23 -11.25 6.26
N ASN A 56 2.45 -10.86 6.60
CA ASN A 56 2.72 -9.72 7.47
C ASN A 56 3.46 -8.62 6.68
N HIS A 57 4.05 -7.66 7.38
CA HIS A 57 4.83 -6.57 6.77
C HIS A 57 5.89 -7.03 5.75
N PHE A 58 6.40 -8.26 5.87
CA PHE A 58 7.46 -8.81 5.03
C PHE A 58 6.94 -9.64 3.85
N ILE A 59 5.73 -9.38 3.32
CA ILE A 59 5.15 -10.13 2.19
C ILE A 59 6.02 -10.17 0.94
N ALA A 60 6.79 -9.11 0.64
CA ALA A 60 7.71 -9.11 -0.50
C ALA A 60 8.81 -10.17 -0.36
N ASN A 61 9.34 -10.36 0.85
CA ASN A 61 10.37 -11.36 1.14
C ASN A 61 9.79 -12.77 1.39
N LYS A 62 8.65 -12.86 2.09
CA LYS A 62 8.06 -14.13 2.52
C LYS A 62 7.13 -14.78 1.50
N GLN A 63 6.54 -13.99 0.59
CA GLN A 63 5.69 -14.47 -0.49
C GLN A 63 6.05 -13.78 -1.81
N PRO A 64 7.32 -13.87 -2.26
CA PRO A 64 7.82 -13.16 -3.42
C PRO A 64 7.03 -13.52 -4.69
N GLY A 65 6.60 -14.77 -4.84
CA GLY A 65 5.80 -15.18 -6.01
C GLY A 65 4.47 -14.42 -6.13
N ARG A 66 3.69 -14.37 -5.05
CA ARG A 66 2.40 -13.63 -5.02
C ARG A 66 2.59 -12.13 -5.11
N PHE A 67 3.61 -11.61 -4.43
CA PHE A 67 3.94 -10.19 -4.47
C PHE A 67 4.33 -9.76 -5.89
N ASN A 68 5.26 -10.47 -6.51
CA ASN A 68 5.71 -10.19 -7.87
C ASN A 68 4.58 -10.37 -8.88
N GLN A 69 3.71 -11.36 -8.71
CA GLN A 69 2.54 -11.53 -9.57
C GLN A 69 1.64 -10.30 -9.53
N ALA A 70 1.24 -9.83 -8.34
CA ALA A 70 0.39 -8.64 -8.20
C ALA A 70 1.05 -7.39 -8.79
N VAL A 71 2.36 -7.23 -8.59
CA VAL A 71 3.14 -6.13 -9.20
C VAL A 71 3.16 -6.24 -10.73
N LEU A 72 3.40 -7.43 -11.29
CA LEU A 72 3.45 -7.65 -12.73
C LEU A 72 2.07 -7.46 -13.40
N GLU A 73 0.99 -7.90 -12.75
CA GLU A 73 -0.38 -7.67 -13.22
C GLU A 73 -0.67 -6.17 -13.31
N PHE A 74 -0.36 -5.41 -12.26
CA PHE A 74 -0.49 -3.96 -12.26
C PHE A 74 0.34 -3.27 -13.36
N LEU A 75 1.58 -3.71 -13.57
CA LEU A 75 2.47 -3.11 -14.57
C LEU A 75 2.08 -3.43 -16.02
N LYS A 76 1.39 -4.55 -16.26
CA LYS A 76 0.96 -4.96 -17.61
C LYS A 76 -0.29 -4.22 -18.10
N GLY A 77 -1.09 -3.67 -17.18
CA GLY A 77 -2.20 -2.78 -17.48
C GLY A 77 -3.55 -3.47 -17.59
#